data_AF-A0A820GFX7-F1
#
_entry.id   AF-A0A820GFX7-F1
#
_cell.length_a   1.000
_cell.length_b   1.000
_cell.length_c   1.000
_cell.angle_alpha   90.00
_cell.angle_beta   90.00
_cell.angle_gamma   90.00
#
_symmetry.space_group_name_H-M   'P 1'
#
loop_
_entity.id
_entity.type
_entity.pdbx_description
1 polymer ?
#
loop_
_entity_poly.entity_id
_entity_poly.type
_entity_poly.pdbx_seq_one_letter_code
_entity_poly.pdbx_strand_id
1 'polypeptide(L)'
;MNQCLYFLVRGGYLFAGFTHNDIRGSQNLINNLWYHVMSLLFIIIIQNNKSYASAYQGINGTIDIDSTLVLSIKNYFNGYIDNVKITTRAKTSDEILTAATLAGYFSFDMPSPYNDNGPNSVNGIQNSAVIVSGRVNQAIRFSGSSSYFYAYGFFQVGYGVLA
;
A
#
# COMPACT_ATOMS: atom_id res chain seq x y z
N MET A 1 13.64 -26.84 -4.95
CA MET A 1 14.32 -25.54 -5.10
C MET A 1 13.38 -24.37 -5.44
N ASN A 2 12.10 -24.56 -5.76
CA ASN A 2 11.27 -23.45 -6.30
C ASN A 2 9.95 -23.26 -5.57
N GLN A 3 9.95 -22.49 -4.49
CA GLN A 3 8.72 -22.02 -3.83
C GLN A 3 8.89 -20.58 -3.31
N CYS A 4 9.60 -19.72 -4.05
CA CYS A 4 9.66 -18.30 -3.71
C CYS A 4 8.36 -17.64 -4.20
N LEU A 5 7.66 -16.96 -3.30
CA LEU A 5 6.66 -15.98 -3.69
C LEU A 5 7.40 -14.84 -4.40
N TYR A 6 6.96 -14.51 -5.61
CA TYR A 6 7.52 -13.39 -6.36
C TYR A 6 6.46 -12.41 -6.79
N PHE A 7 6.92 -11.19 -7.02
CA PHE A 7 6.25 -10.17 -7.82
C PHE A 7 7.18 -9.86 -8.98
N LEU A 8 6.71 -9.99 -10.21
CA LEU A 8 7.54 -9.71 -11.39
C LEU A 8 6.73 -8.95 -12.45
N VAL A 9 7.43 -8.17 -13.26
CA VAL A 9 6.85 -7.55 -14.46
C VAL A 9 7.33 -8.30 -15.69
N ARG A 10 6.40 -8.77 -16.52
CA ARG A 10 6.71 -9.48 -17.77
C ARG A 10 5.75 -9.02 -18.86
N GLY A 11 6.31 -8.59 -19.99
CA GLY A 11 5.50 -8.11 -21.12
C GLY A 11 4.56 -6.94 -20.78
N GLY A 12 4.97 -6.08 -19.84
CA GLY A 12 4.16 -4.94 -19.38
C GLY A 12 3.05 -5.30 -18.39
N TYR A 13 2.98 -6.52 -17.86
CA TYR A 13 2.01 -6.89 -16.83
C TYR A 13 2.70 -7.34 -15.55
N LEU A 14 2.10 -7.01 -14.41
CA LEU A 14 2.52 -7.54 -13.12
C LEU A 14 2.02 -8.98 -12.96
N PHE A 15 2.88 -9.86 -12.44
CA PHE A 15 2.56 -11.21 -12.02
C PHE A 15 2.92 -11.36 -10.54
N ALA A 16 2.07 -12.07 -9.80
CA ALA A 16 2.31 -12.40 -8.39
C ALA A 16 1.98 -13.87 -8.14
N GLY A 17 2.83 -14.58 -7.41
CA GLY A 17 2.57 -15.97 -7.03
C GLY A 17 3.83 -16.81 -6.92
N PHE A 18 3.68 -18.11 -7.13
CA PHE A 18 4.78 -19.07 -7.06
C PHE A 18 5.20 -19.54 -8.45
N THR A 19 6.35 -20.21 -8.53
CA THR A 19 6.80 -20.83 -9.78
C THR A 19 5.74 -21.82 -10.27
N HIS A 20 5.29 -21.65 -11.53
CA HIS A 20 4.20 -22.41 -12.15
C HIS A 20 2.79 -22.20 -11.55
N ASN A 21 2.61 -21.20 -10.69
CA ASN A 21 1.30 -20.83 -10.14
C ASN A 21 1.26 -19.32 -9.86
N ASP A 22 1.36 -18.52 -10.93
CA ASP A 22 1.24 -17.07 -10.91
C ASP A 22 -0.14 -16.59 -11.35
N ILE A 23 -0.53 -15.45 -10.80
CA ILE A 23 -1.69 -14.68 -11.22
C ILE A 23 -1.18 -13.45 -11.97
N ARG A 24 -1.76 -13.18 -13.14
CA ARG A 24 -1.49 -11.99 -13.95
C ARG A 24 -2.43 -10.86 -13.56
N GLY A 25 -1.90 -9.67 -13.36
CA GLY A 25 -2.70 -8.44 -13.19
C GLY A 25 -3.42 -8.03 -14.47
N SER A 26 -4.56 -7.35 -14.32
CA SER A 26 -5.38 -6.89 -15.45
C SER A 26 -4.81 -5.66 -16.17
N GLN A 27 -4.03 -4.84 -15.47
CA GLN A 27 -3.52 -3.56 -15.96
C GLN A 27 -2.20 -3.72 -16.74
N ASN A 28 -2.10 -3.06 -17.90
CA ASN A 28 -0.83 -2.88 -18.60
C ASN A 28 -0.06 -1.71 -17.95
N LEU A 29 1.18 -1.99 -17.55
CA LEU A 29 2.09 -1.06 -16.89
C LEU A 29 2.84 -0.23 -17.94
N ILE A 30 2.78 1.08 -17.76
CA ILE A 30 3.45 2.08 -18.58
C ILE A 30 4.62 2.64 -17.75
N ASN A 31 5.72 2.95 -18.44
CA ASN A 31 6.90 3.51 -17.80
C ASN A 31 6.58 4.86 -17.12
N ASN A 32 7.28 5.13 -16.00
CA ASN A 32 7.20 6.38 -15.24
C ASN A 32 5.81 6.69 -14.63
N LEU A 33 5.03 5.65 -14.30
CA LEU A 33 3.79 5.79 -13.53
C LEU A 33 3.86 4.99 -12.22
N TRP A 34 3.36 5.58 -11.14
CA TRP A 34 3.21 4.89 -9.86
C TRP A 34 1.99 3.96 -9.90
N TYR A 35 2.19 2.74 -9.40
CA TYR A 35 1.13 1.74 -9.28
C TYR A 35 1.01 1.29 -7.83
N HIS A 36 -0.20 1.40 -7.27
CA HIS A 36 -0.51 0.69 -6.03
C HIS A 36 -0.81 -0.76 -6.38
N VAL A 37 0.01 -1.66 -5.85
CA VAL A 37 -0.05 -3.09 -6.17
C VAL A 37 -0.50 -3.85 -4.93
N MET A 38 -1.47 -4.75 -5.12
CA MET A 38 -1.84 -5.73 -4.12
C MET A 38 -2.00 -7.11 -4.76
N SER A 39 -1.54 -8.14 -4.04
CA SER A 39 -1.94 -9.52 -4.28
C SER A 39 -2.49 -10.13 -2.99
N LEU A 40 -3.68 -10.71 -3.09
CA LEU A 40 -4.27 -11.54 -2.05
C LEU A 40 -3.88 -12.99 -2.33
N LEU A 41 -2.87 -13.47 -1.60
CA LEU A 41 -2.47 -14.85 -1.69
C LEU A 41 -3.09 -15.63 -0.53
N PHE A 42 -4.15 -16.36 -0.81
CA PHE A 42 -4.65 -17.36 0.11
C PHE A 42 -3.69 -18.57 0.07
N ILE A 43 -2.79 -18.66 1.05
CA ILE A 43 -2.07 -19.91 1.32
C ILE A 43 -3.08 -20.84 2.02
N ILE A 44 -4.05 -21.34 1.24
CA ILE A 44 -4.94 -22.39 1.72
C ILE A 44 -4.11 -23.68 1.75
N ILE A 45 -3.85 -24.18 2.95
CA ILE A 45 -3.16 -25.46 3.21
C ILE A 45 -4.02 -26.67 2.76
N ILE A 46 -5.21 -26.47 2.20
CA ILE A 46 -6.12 -27.54 1.81
C ILE A 46 -6.65 -27.33 0.39
N GLN A 47 -6.02 -27.98 -0.59
CA GLN A 47 -6.70 -28.25 -1.86
C GLN A 47 -6.56 -29.72 -2.24
N ASN A 48 -7.70 -30.42 -2.18
CA ASN A 48 -7.92 -31.79 -2.66
C ASN A 48 -7.95 -31.91 -4.19
N ASN A 49 -7.51 -30.91 -4.94
CA ASN A 49 -7.31 -31.03 -6.39
C ASN A 49 -6.08 -30.22 -6.80
N LYS A 50 -5.08 -30.97 -7.28
CA LYS A 50 -3.69 -30.59 -7.46
C LYS A 50 -3.50 -29.33 -8.29
N SER A 51 -3.05 -28.25 -7.65
CA SER A 51 -2.01 -27.44 -8.30
C SER A 51 -0.73 -28.30 -8.37
N TYR A 52 0.04 -28.19 -9.45
CA TYR A 52 1.25 -29.01 -9.68
C TYR A 52 2.39 -28.74 -8.66
N ALA A 53 2.15 -27.90 -7.66
CA ALA A 53 3.11 -27.51 -6.63
C ALA A 53 2.53 -27.85 -5.25
N SER A 54 3.32 -28.54 -4.43
CA SER A 54 3.03 -28.70 -3.00
C SER A 54 2.97 -27.32 -2.33
N ALA A 55 2.15 -27.20 -1.27
CA ALA A 55 2.13 -26.00 -0.44
C ALA A 55 3.55 -25.69 0.09
N TYR A 56 3.92 -24.42 0.14
CA TYR A 56 5.18 -24.00 0.75
C TYR A 56 5.16 -24.35 2.24
N GLN A 57 6.10 -25.20 2.67
CA GLN A 57 6.26 -25.65 4.07
C GLN A 57 7.46 -24.98 4.74
N GLY A 58 8.07 -23.97 4.11
CA GLY A 58 9.21 -23.27 4.67
C GLY A 58 8.79 -22.42 5.86
N ILE A 59 9.50 -22.57 6.97
CA ILE A 59 9.33 -21.76 8.18
C ILE A 59 10.23 -20.52 8.19
N ASN A 60 11.26 -20.50 7.33
CA ASN A 60 12.23 -19.43 7.18
C ASN A 60 12.48 -19.18 5.69
N GLY A 61 12.63 -17.91 5.32
CA GLY A 61 12.93 -17.50 3.96
C GLY A 61 13.50 -16.08 3.92
N THR A 62 14.25 -15.78 2.86
CA THR A 62 14.71 -14.44 2.55
C THR A 62 13.72 -13.78 1.60
N ILE A 63 13.42 -12.51 1.83
CA ILE A 63 12.65 -11.68 0.90
C ILE A 63 13.65 -10.82 0.15
N ASP A 64 13.84 -11.12 -1.14
CA ASP A 64 14.57 -10.25 -2.05
C ASP A 64 13.58 -9.25 -2.65
N ILE A 65 13.79 -7.97 -2.37
CA ILE A 65 13.09 -6.85 -3.00
C ILE A 65 14.07 -6.26 -4.00
N ASP A 66 13.58 -5.89 -5.19
CA ASP A 66 14.36 -5.32 -6.31
C ASP A 66 14.99 -6.32 -7.29
N SER A 67 14.95 -7.62 -7.02
CA SER A 67 15.65 -8.57 -7.86
C SER A 67 15.00 -9.94 -7.90
N THR A 68 15.27 -10.66 -8.98
CA THR A 68 14.79 -12.03 -9.17
C THR A 68 15.85 -12.87 -9.86
N LEU A 69 15.95 -14.14 -9.47
CA LEU A 69 16.84 -15.12 -10.08
C LEU A 69 16.06 -15.95 -11.11
N VAL A 70 16.38 -15.79 -12.39
CA VAL A 70 15.80 -16.58 -13.48
C VAL A 70 16.92 -17.39 -14.13
N LEU A 71 16.82 -18.72 -14.08
CA LEU A 71 17.79 -19.65 -14.69
C LEU A 71 19.26 -19.35 -14.31
N SER A 72 19.51 -19.05 -13.02
CA SER A 72 20.82 -18.67 -12.46
C SER A 72 21.35 -17.29 -12.85
N ILE A 73 20.56 -16.47 -13.56
CA ILE A 73 20.88 -15.07 -13.85
C ILE A 73 20.04 -14.17 -12.93
N LYS A 74 20.73 -13.33 -12.15
CA LYS A 74 20.06 -12.34 -11.28
C LYS A 74 19.73 -11.10 -12.10
N ASN A 75 18.44 -10.81 -12.20
CA ASN A 75 17.91 -9.61 -12.84
C ASN A 75 17.50 -8.60 -11.77
N TYR A 76 17.69 -7.32 -12.06
CA TYR A 76 17.40 -6.22 -11.14
C TYR A 76 16.28 -5.36 -11.71
N PHE A 77 15.36 -4.97 -10.83
CA PHE A 77 14.32 -4.00 -11.09
C PHE A 77 14.95 -2.61 -11.18
N ASN A 78 14.62 -1.87 -12.23
CA ASN A 78 15.02 -0.49 -12.41
C ASN A 78 13.80 0.41 -12.25
N GLY A 79 13.64 0.98 -11.05
CA GLY A 79 12.53 1.84 -10.69
C GLY A 79 12.47 2.08 -9.18
N TYR A 80 11.41 2.75 -8.74
CA TYR A 80 11.18 3.04 -7.33
C TYR A 80 10.16 2.06 -6.73
N ILE A 81 10.42 1.62 -5.50
CA ILE A 81 9.53 0.81 -4.68
C ILE A 81 9.32 1.57 -3.38
N ASP A 82 8.07 1.75 -2.98
CA ASP A 82 7.73 2.45 -1.75
C ASP A 82 6.63 1.69 -0.98
N ASN A 83 6.62 1.86 0.34
CA ASN A 83 5.58 1.41 1.27
C ASN A 83 5.21 -0.10 1.19
N VAL A 84 6.22 -0.97 1.06
CA VAL A 84 6.03 -2.43 1.01
C VAL A 84 5.54 -2.95 2.36
N LYS A 85 4.40 -3.65 2.34
CA LYS A 85 3.78 -4.23 3.53
C LYS A 85 3.34 -5.67 3.26
N ILE A 86 3.63 -6.56 4.21
CA ILE A 86 3.15 -7.94 4.23
C ILE A 86 2.24 -8.08 5.44
N THR A 87 1.03 -8.63 5.23
CA THR A 87 0.06 -8.83 6.29
C THR A 87 -0.32 -10.30 6.40
N THR A 88 -0.58 -10.74 7.63
CA THR A 88 -0.98 -12.13 7.93
C THR A 88 -2.48 -12.36 7.78
N ARG A 89 -3.25 -11.32 7.42
CA ARG A 89 -4.66 -11.40 7.08
C ARG A 89 -4.94 -10.79 5.72
N ALA A 90 -6.00 -11.29 5.09
CA ALA A 90 -6.61 -10.62 3.95
C ALA A 90 -7.16 -9.25 4.38
N LYS A 91 -6.89 -8.23 3.56
CA LYS A 91 -7.49 -6.90 3.67
C LYS A 91 -8.77 -6.84 2.84
N THR A 92 -9.77 -6.09 3.29
CA THR A 92 -10.98 -5.82 2.51
C THR A 92 -10.69 -4.80 1.41
N SER A 93 -11.55 -4.74 0.39
CA SER A 93 -11.46 -3.74 -0.69
C SER A 93 -11.32 -2.31 -0.16
N ASP A 94 -12.04 -1.99 0.91
CA ASP A 94 -12.07 -0.64 1.48
C ASP A 94 -10.76 -0.30 2.18
N GLU A 95 -10.16 -1.26 2.88
CA GLU A 95 -8.86 -1.09 3.51
C GLU A 95 -7.75 -0.88 2.48
N ILE A 96 -7.87 -1.54 1.33
CA ILE A 96 -6.92 -1.44 0.23
C ILE A 96 -7.08 -0.10 -0.47
N LEU A 97 -8.32 0.28 -0.79
CA LEU A 97 -8.63 1.57 -1.40
C LEU A 97 -8.16 2.71 -0.50
N THR A 98 -8.43 2.63 0.81
CA THR A 98 -7.94 3.61 1.79
C THR A 98 -6.42 3.66 1.77
N ALA A 99 -5.73 2.53 1.83
CA ALA A 99 -4.27 2.50 1.80
C ALA A 99 -3.68 3.05 0.48
N ALA A 100 -4.39 2.89 -0.64
CA ALA A 100 -3.97 3.37 -1.96
C ALA A 100 -4.21 4.87 -2.18
N THR A 101 -5.19 5.45 -1.47
CA THR A 101 -5.67 6.83 -1.73
C THR A 101 -5.41 7.80 -0.58
N LEU A 102 -5.04 7.29 0.62
CA LEU A 102 -4.78 8.13 1.79
C LEU A 102 -3.53 8.99 1.58
N ALA A 103 -3.75 10.28 1.30
CA ALA A 103 -2.69 11.25 1.12
C ALA A 103 -2.23 11.90 2.43
N GLY A 104 -3.12 12.00 3.42
CA GLY A 104 -2.83 12.53 4.76
C GLY A 104 -3.97 12.21 5.73
N TYR A 105 -3.66 12.08 7.01
CA TYR A 105 -4.60 11.73 8.08
C TYR A 105 -4.37 12.59 9.33
N PHE A 106 -5.34 13.43 9.66
CA PHE A 106 -5.30 14.26 10.86
C PHE A 106 -6.36 13.76 11.84
N SER A 107 -5.90 13.27 13.00
CA SER A 107 -6.79 12.82 14.07
C SER A 107 -6.82 13.84 15.20
N PHE A 108 -8.01 14.37 15.49
CA PHE A 108 -8.19 15.31 16.60
C PHE A 108 -8.11 14.63 17.97
N ASP A 109 -8.19 13.30 18.00
CA ASP A 109 -8.17 12.49 19.21
C ASP A 109 -6.75 12.07 19.62
N MET A 110 -5.73 12.38 18.82
CA MET A 110 -4.33 12.02 19.10
C MET A 110 -3.50 13.20 19.62
N PRO A 111 -2.38 12.96 20.33
CA PRO A 111 -1.57 14.01 20.96
C PRO A 111 -1.00 15.07 20.00
N SER A 112 -0.92 14.78 18.70
CA SER A 112 -0.43 15.71 17.68
C SER A 112 -1.48 15.89 16.57
N PRO A 113 -2.57 16.63 16.86
CA PRO A 113 -3.75 16.68 16.01
C PRO A 113 -3.57 17.47 14.71
N TYR A 114 -2.51 18.28 14.63
CA TYR A 114 -2.12 19.03 13.44
C TYR A 114 -1.05 18.32 12.61
N ASN A 115 -0.46 17.25 13.13
CA ASN A 115 0.53 16.47 12.39
C ASN A 115 -0.18 15.43 11.52
N ASP A 116 0.40 15.17 10.36
CA ASP A 116 -0.05 14.07 9.51
C ASP A 116 0.35 12.74 10.15
N ASN A 117 -0.66 11.92 10.43
CA ASN A 117 -0.50 10.54 10.90
C ASN A 117 -0.63 9.54 9.74
N GLY A 118 -0.75 10.05 8.51
CA GLY A 118 -0.71 9.31 7.26
C GLY A 118 0.73 9.06 6.77
N PRO A 119 0.87 8.50 5.56
CA PRO A 119 2.17 8.02 5.08
C PRO A 119 3.11 9.11 4.55
N ASN A 120 2.61 10.32 4.28
CA ASN A 120 3.33 11.31 3.46
C ASN A 120 3.93 12.46 4.28
N SER A 121 3.75 12.46 5.61
CA SER A 121 4.26 13.50 6.51
C SER A 121 3.83 14.92 6.10
N VAL A 122 2.62 15.08 5.56
CA VAL A 122 2.06 16.35 5.10
C VAL A 122 1.51 17.17 6.28
N ASN A 123 2.36 17.53 7.23
CA ASN A 123 1.95 18.19 8.48
C ASN A 123 1.18 19.50 8.22
N GLY A 124 0.15 19.74 9.04
CA GLY A 124 -0.68 20.92 8.97
C GLY A 124 -0.12 22.10 9.74
N ILE A 125 -0.52 23.29 9.31
CA ILE A 125 -0.26 24.56 9.97
C ILE A 125 -1.61 25.12 10.42
N GLN A 126 -1.66 25.61 11.64
CA GLN A 126 -2.86 26.22 12.21
C GLN A 126 -2.58 27.65 12.67
N ASN A 127 -3.61 28.48 12.61
CA ASN A 127 -3.65 29.76 13.29
C ASN A 127 -4.97 29.90 14.05
N SER A 128 -4.89 30.22 15.35
CA SER A 128 -6.06 30.38 16.23
C SER A 128 -7.07 29.23 16.13
N ALA A 129 -6.57 28.01 15.96
CA ALA A 129 -7.35 26.79 16.02
C ALA A 129 -6.91 25.95 17.22
N VAL A 130 -7.88 25.43 17.99
CA VAL A 130 -7.64 24.65 19.20
C VAL A 130 -8.46 23.38 19.19
N ILE A 131 -7.99 22.33 19.85
CA ILE A 131 -8.79 21.13 20.06
C ILE A 131 -9.69 21.32 21.28
N VAL A 132 -10.96 20.95 21.12
CA VAL A 132 -12.00 21.01 22.16
C VAL A 132 -12.84 19.74 22.12
N SER A 133 -13.63 19.48 23.16
CA SER A 133 -14.65 18.44 23.11
C SER A 133 -15.65 18.71 21.99
N GLY A 134 -15.80 17.74 21.09
CA GLY A 134 -16.74 17.74 19.97
C GLY A 134 -18.05 17.02 20.30
N ARG A 135 -18.91 16.87 19.28
CA ARG A 135 -20.12 16.03 19.38
C ARG A 135 -19.76 14.55 19.62
N VAL A 136 -18.66 14.10 19.03
CA VAL A 136 -18.03 12.81 19.26
C VAL A 136 -16.56 13.09 19.49
N ASN A 137 -16.01 12.61 20.60
CA ASN A 137 -14.63 12.81 21.03
C ASN A 137 -14.16 14.28 20.93
N GLN A 138 -13.05 14.54 20.22
CA GLN A 138 -12.46 15.86 20.04
C GLN A 138 -12.81 16.48 18.69
N ALA A 139 -12.78 17.81 18.62
CA ALA A 139 -12.99 18.60 17.43
C ALA A 139 -12.04 19.79 17.37
N ILE A 140 -11.75 20.28 16.16
CA ILE A 140 -11.04 21.53 15.96
C ILE A 140 -12.03 22.72 16.04
N ARG A 141 -11.71 23.72 16.87
CA ARG A 141 -12.45 24.97 16.99
C ARG A 141 -11.60 26.14 16.54
N PHE A 142 -12.13 26.92 15.62
CA PHE A 142 -11.57 28.19 15.16
C PHE A 142 -12.06 29.32 16.07
N SER A 143 -11.15 29.98 16.79
CA SER A 143 -11.53 30.92 17.87
C SER A 143 -10.86 32.30 17.77
N GLY A 144 -10.59 32.78 16.55
CA GLY A 144 -10.01 34.11 16.30
C GLY A 144 -10.62 34.78 15.07
N SER A 145 -10.43 36.10 14.95
CA SER A 145 -10.89 36.91 13.81
C SER A 145 -10.27 36.49 12.47
N SER A 146 -9.03 35.99 12.51
CA SER A 146 -8.41 35.22 11.45
C SER A 146 -8.04 33.87 12.03
N SER A 147 -8.70 32.79 11.61
CA SER A 147 -8.47 31.45 12.12
C SER A 147 -8.56 30.43 10.99
N TYR A 148 -7.59 29.51 10.93
CA TYR A 148 -7.49 28.52 9.88
C TYR A 148 -6.69 27.30 10.30
N PHE A 149 -6.90 26.22 9.57
CA PHE A 149 -6.04 25.05 9.52
C PHE A 149 -5.87 24.70 8.06
N TYR A 150 -4.63 24.53 7.61
CA TYR A 150 -4.34 24.07 6.27
C TYR A 150 -3.14 23.13 6.29
N ALA A 151 -3.06 22.25 5.31
CA ALA A 151 -1.88 21.46 5.03
C ALA A 151 -1.52 21.66 3.55
N TYR A 152 -0.22 21.68 3.27
CA TYR A 152 0.32 21.84 1.92
C TYR A 152 1.11 20.57 1.55
N GLY A 153 1.43 20.41 0.26
CA GLY A 153 2.16 19.23 -0.21
C GLY A 153 1.28 18.14 -0.82
N PHE A 154 -0.02 18.40 -0.99
CA PHE A 154 -0.92 17.55 -1.77
C PHE A 154 -0.70 17.74 -3.28
N PHE A 155 0.47 17.34 -3.76
CA PHE A 155 0.76 17.29 -5.19
C PHE A 155 0.25 15.96 -5.74
N GLN A 156 -0.47 15.98 -6.87
CA GLN A 156 -0.91 14.76 -7.56
C GLN A 156 -1.81 13.83 -6.72
N VAL A 157 -2.71 14.37 -5.88
CA VAL A 157 -3.78 13.56 -5.28
C VAL A 157 -4.57 12.93 -6.43
N GLY A 158 -4.64 11.60 -6.47
CA GLY A 158 -5.26 10.87 -7.57
C GLY A 158 -6.66 11.40 -7.84
N TYR A 159 -6.92 11.82 -9.07
CA TYR A 159 -8.28 12.14 -9.48
C TYR A 159 -9.06 10.82 -9.52
N GLY A 160 -10.14 10.74 -8.75
CA GLY A 160 -11.10 9.65 -8.91
C GLY A 160 -11.71 9.76 -10.30
N VAL A 161 -11.53 8.74 -11.15
CA VAL A 161 -12.31 8.63 -12.37
C VAL A 161 -13.73 8.31 -11.94
N LEU A 162 -14.71 9.11 -12.36
CA LEU A 162 -16.13 8.78 -12.18
C LEU A 162 -16.37 7.42 -12.86
N ALA A 163 -16.86 6.46 -12.07
CA ALA A 163 -17.36 5.19 -12.57
C ALA A 163 -18.76 5.37 -13.20
#